data_AF-A0A6N9QCU2-F1
#
_entry.id   AF-A0A6N9QCU2-F1
#
_cell.length_a   1.000
_cell.length_b   1.000
_cell.length_c   1.000
_cell.angle_alpha   90.00
_cell.angle_beta   90.00
_cell.angle_gamma   90.00
#
_symmetry.space_group_name_H-M   'P 1'
#
loop_
_entity.id
_entity.type
_entity.pdbx_description
1 polymer ?
#
loop_
_entity_poly.entity_id
_entity_poly.type
_entity_poly.pdbx_seq_one_letter_code
_entity_poly.pdbx_strand_id
1 'polypeptide(L)'
;MRRLHKIKLMPDKPFYNSCDITVYDVTGEKEKKRCKITVEYAEVDVRQLKEQGKGYQAAMEHYKDWIYKVVKHYIADDWECQEGLEPIMEIISDHIKSYFEGA
;
A
#
# COMPACT_ATOMS: atom_id res chain seq x y z
N MET A 1 3.67 -5.84 27.27
CA MET A 1 3.40 -4.73 26.34
C MET A 1 3.78 -5.19 24.95
N ARG A 2 2.90 -5.00 23.95
CA ARG A 2 3.27 -5.22 22.55
C ARG A 2 4.28 -4.14 22.15
N ARG A 3 5.26 -4.50 21.32
CA ARG A 3 6.27 -3.56 20.84
C ARG A 3 5.68 -2.80 19.65
N LEU A 4 5.81 -1.48 19.64
CA LEU A 4 5.50 -0.68 18.46
C LEU A 4 6.65 -0.79 17.45
N HIS A 5 6.36 -1.29 16.26
CA HIS A 5 7.36 -1.38 15.17
C HIS A 5 7.31 -0.15 14.27
N LYS A 6 8.48 0.38 13.95
CA LYS A 6 8.67 1.45 12.98
C LYS A 6 8.96 0.82 11.63
N ILE A 7 8.10 1.07 10.64
CA ILE A 7 8.15 0.40 9.35
C ILE A 7 8.50 1.39 8.24
N LYS A 8 9.45 1.00 7.40
CA LYS A 8 9.75 1.63 6.11
C LYS A 8 9.20 0.74 5.00
N LEU A 9 8.42 1.34 4.11
CA LEU A 9 7.90 0.69 2.91
C LEU A 9 8.75 1.12 1.72
N MET A 10 9.15 0.16 0.88
CA MET A 10 9.95 0.47 -0.31
C MET A 10 9.25 -0.08 -1.56
N PRO A 11 8.76 0.79 -2.46
CA PRO A 11 8.19 0.35 -3.72
C PRO A 11 9.26 -0.34 -4.58
N ASP A 12 8.85 -1.37 -5.28
CA ASP A 12 9.66 -2.19 -6.17
C ASP A 12 8.81 -2.60 -7.38
N LYS A 13 9.47 -2.89 -8.51
CA LYS A 13 8.79 -3.28 -9.74
C LYS A 13 8.03 -4.60 -9.54
N PRO A 14 6.92 -4.81 -10.27
CA PRO A 14 6.37 -4.00 -11.38
C PRO A 14 5.71 -2.70 -10.90
N PHE A 15 5.38 -1.77 -11.83
CA PHE A 15 4.59 -0.57 -11.54
C PHE A 15 3.41 -0.35 -12.51
N TYR A 16 3.18 -1.30 -13.44
CA TYR A 16 2.15 -1.14 -14.46
C TYR A 16 0.75 -1.33 -13.88
N ASN A 17 0.41 -2.54 -13.43
CA ASN A 17 -0.90 -2.86 -12.83
C ASN A 17 -0.79 -3.35 -11.38
N SER A 18 0.43 -3.37 -10.85
CA SER A 18 0.73 -3.76 -9.49
C SER A 18 2.04 -3.13 -9.07
N CYS A 19 2.23 -2.99 -7.76
CA CYS A 19 3.43 -2.49 -7.12
C CYS A 19 3.84 -3.49 -6.04
N ASP A 20 5.07 -3.96 -6.14
CA ASP A 20 5.69 -4.74 -5.09
C ASP A 20 6.19 -3.79 -4.00
N ILE A 21 6.01 -4.17 -2.74
CA ILE A 21 6.42 -3.35 -1.60
C ILE A 21 7.27 -4.22 -0.67
N THR A 22 8.54 -3.86 -0.52
CA THR A 22 9.38 -4.47 0.50
C THR A 22 9.17 -3.76 1.83
N VAL A 23 8.88 -4.55 2.87
CA VAL A 23 8.61 -4.06 4.23
C VAL A 23 9.87 -4.23 5.07
N TYR A 24 10.39 -3.11 5.58
CA TYR A 24 11.53 -3.07 6.49
C TYR A 24 11.09 -2.63 7.88
N ASP A 25 11.54 -3.35 8.90
CA ASP A 25 11.48 -2.89 10.28
C ASP A 25 12.75 -2.14 10.64
N VAL A 26 12.58 -0.88 11.03
CA VAL A 26 13.63 0.08 11.37
C VAL A 26 13.56 0.49 12.85
N THR A 27 12.92 -0.32 13.70
CA THR A 27 12.75 -0.04 15.14
C THR A 27 14.07 -0.13 15.92
N GLY A 28 15.07 -0.85 15.40
CA GLY A 28 16.38 -1.02 16.02
C GLY A 28 17.50 -0.37 15.20
N GLU A 29 18.75 -0.63 15.58
CA GLU A 29 19.93 -0.04 14.91
C GLU A 29 20.16 -0.54 13.48
N LYS A 30 19.60 -1.70 13.13
CA LYS A 30 19.71 -2.30 11.80
C LYS A 30 18.34 -2.46 11.19
N GLU A 31 18.23 -2.07 9.92
CA GLU A 31 17.05 -2.36 9.11
C GLU A 31 16.91 -3.88 8.93
N LYS A 32 15.70 -4.40 9.16
CA LYS A 32 15.38 -5.81 8.98
C LYS A 32 14.28 -5.95 7.94
N LYS A 33 14.58 -6.55 6.81
CA LYS A 33 13.55 -6.95 5.84
C LYS A 33 12.61 -7.97 6.50
N ARG A 34 11.31 -7.67 6.52
CA ARG A 34 10.27 -8.51 7.13
C ARG A 34 9.57 -9.37 6.10
N CYS A 35 9.00 -8.73 5.08
CA CYS A 35 8.29 -9.42 4.01
C CYS A 35 8.30 -8.57 2.73
N LYS A 36 7.71 -9.14 1.68
CA LYS A 36 7.37 -8.46 0.44
C LYS A 36 5.89 -8.67 0.20
N ILE A 37 5.15 -7.61 -0.12
CA ILE A 37 3.72 -7.66 -0.44
C ILE A 37 3.52 -7.09 -1.85
N THR A 38 2.45 -7.48 -2.52
CA THR A 38 2.11 -6.97 -3.85
C THR A 38 0.74 -6.33 -3.77
N VAL A 39 0.66 -5.03 -4.10
CA VAL A 39 -0.63 -4.34 -4.27
C VAL A 39 -1.00 -4.41 -5.75
N GLU A 40 -2.13 -5.01 -6.06
CA GLU A 40 -2.71 -5.00 -7.40
C GLU A 40 -3.68 -3.84 -7.54
N TYR A 41 -3.61 -3.14 -8.67
CA TYR A 41 -4.44 -1.99 -9.00
C TYR A 41 -4.79 -1.99 -10.48
N ALA A 42 -5.02 -3.18 -11.05
CA ALA A 42 -5.41 -3.33 -12.43
C ALA A 42 -6.80 -2.71 -12.68
N GLU A 43 -7.14 -2.51 -13.95
CA GLU A 43 -8.46 -1.98 -14.34
C GLU A 43 -9.62 -2.78 -13.72
N VAL A 44 -9.49 -4.11 -13.60
CA VAL A 44 -10.51 -4.98 -12.98
C VAL A 44 -10.71 -4.65 -11.50
N ASP A 45 -9.64 -4.35 -10.76
CA ASP A 45 -9.71 -3.98 -9.34
C ASP A 45 -10.40 -2.62 -9.20
N VAL A 46 -10.02 -1.66 -10.05
CA VAL A 46 -10.66 -0.34 -10.10
C VAL A 46 -12.14 -0.44 -10.45
N ARG A 47 -12.52 -1.32 -11.39
CA ARG A 47 -13.92 -1.56 -11.77
C ARG A 47 -14.73 -2.12 -10.60
N GLN A 48 -14.18 -3.07 -9.86
CA GLN A 48 -14.86 -3.61 -8.66
C GLN A 48 -15.08 -2.53 -7.61
N LEU A 49 -14.11 -1.62 -7.41
CA LEU A 49 -14.29 -0.48 -6.50
C LEU A 49 -15.41 0.46 -6.96
N LYS A 50 -15.49 0.75 -8.27
CA LYS A 50 -16.59 1.53 -8.85
C LYS A 50 -17.95 0.84 -8.72
N GLU A 51 -18.01 -0.47 -8.92
CA GLU A 51 -19.24 -1.29 -8.73
C GLU A 51 -19.73 -1.24 -7.27
N GLN A 52 -18.82 -1.03 -6.31
CA GLN A 52 -19.14 -0.76 -4.90
C GLN A 52 -19.53 0.71 -4.62
N GLY A 53 -19.65 1.55 -5.65
CA GLY A 53 -19.97 2.97 -5.54
C GLY A 53 -18.82 3.84 -5.04
N LYS A 54 -17.56 3.36 -5.07
CA LYS A 54 -16.41 4.16 -4.63
C LYS A 54 -15.94 5.09 -5.75
N GLY A 55 -15.87 6.38 -5.47
CA GLY A 55 -15.15 7.35 -6.29
C GLY A 55 -13.64 7.32 -6.03
N TYR A 56 -12.89 8.15 -6.77
CA TYR A 56 -11.42 8.20 -6.73
C TYR A 56 -10.83 8.28 -5.31
N GLN A 57 -11.29 9.22 -4.49
CA GLN A 57 -10.79 9.40 -3.12
C GLN A 57 -11.05 8.16 -2.24
N ALA A 58 -12.20 7.51 -2.41
CA ALA A 58 -12.54 6.30 -1.68
C ALA A 58 -11.77 5.06 -2.17
N ALA A 59 -11.32 5.05 -3.43
CA ALA A 59 -10.41 4.03 -3.97
C ALA A 59 -8.98 4.22 -3.42
N MET A 60 -8.50 5.46 -3.35
CA MET A 60 -7.18 5.75 -2.75
C MET A 60 -7.12 5.35 -1.27
N GLU A 61 -8.15 5.68 -0.48
CA GLU A 61 -8.19 5.25 0.93
C GLU A 61 -8.32 3.72 1.04
N HIS A 62 -9.01 3.06 0.11
CA HIS A 62 -9.09 1.60 0.08
C HIS A 62 -7.69 0.95 -0.06
N TYR A 63 -6.87 1.42 -1.01
CA TYR A 63 -5.52 0.87 -1.19
C TYR A 63 -4.62 1.14 0.01
N LYS A 64 -4.68 2.35 0.57
CA LYS A 64 -3.95 2.69 1.79
C LYS A 64 -4.35 1.78 2.96
N ASP A 65 -5.65 1.62 3.21
CA ASP A 65 -6.18 0.72 4.23
C ASP A 65 -5.73 -0.74 4.01
N TRP A 66 -5.75 -1.18 2.76
CA TRP A 66 -5.34 -2.53 2.39
C TRP A 66 -3.86 -2.75 2.71
N ILE A 67 -2.98 -1.84 2.28
CA ILE A 67 -1.54 -1.90 2.60
C ILE A 67 -1.36 -1.98 4.12
N TYR A 68 -2.07 -1.12 4.87
CA TYR A 68 -1.94 -1.11 6.32
C TYR A 68 -2.35 -2.43 6.98
N LYS A 69 -3.47 -3.01 6.52
CA LYS A 69 -3.98 -4.29 7.03
C LYS A 69 -3.03 -5.44 6.73
N VAL A 70 -2.50 -5.49 5.51
CA VAL A 70 -1.59 -6.56 5.09
C VAL A 70 -0.26 -6.47 5.82
N VAL A 71 0.33 -5.27 5.93
CA VAL A 71 1.57 -5.07 6.72
C VAL A 71 1.32 -5.47 8.18
N LYS A 72 0.20 -5.03 8.78
CA LYS A 72 -0.16 -5.41 10.17
C LYS A 72 -0.23 -6.93 10.35
N HIS A 73 -0.81 -7.64 9.40
CA HIS A 73 -0.89 -9.10 9.42
C HIS A 73 0.51 -9.74 9.51
N TYR A 74 1.47 -9.24 8.74
CA TYR A 74 2.84 -9.79 8.73
C TYR A 74 3.70 -9.35 9.93
N ILE A 75 3.49 -8.16 10.48
CA ILE A 75 4.24 -7.70 11.65
C ILE A 75 3.78 -8.41 12.94
N ALA A 76 2.51 -8.83 13.01
CA ALA A 76 1.91 -9.52 14.16
C ALA A 76 1.97 -8.73 15.50
N ASP A 77 2.20 -7.42 15.41
CA ASP A 77 2.29 -6.46 16.50
C ASP A 77 1.76 -5.10 16.01
N ASP A 78 1.69 -4.12 16.92
CA ASP A 78 1.37 -2.75 16.53
C ASP A 78 2.55 -2.12 15.77
N TRP A 79 2.23 -1.28 14.78
CA TRP A 79 3.26 -0.65 13.96
C TRP A 79 2.80 0.71 13.44
N GLU A 80 3.77 1.53 13.04
CA GLU A 80 3.58 2.81 12.38
C GLU A 80 4.46 2.90 11.14
N CYS A 81 3.94 3.50 10.07
CA CYS A 81 4.72 3.77 8.87
C CYS A 81 5.56 5.02 9.09
N GLN A 82 6.88 4.88 9.01
CA GLN A 82 7.82 6.00 9.12
C GLN A 82 8.15 6.61 7.75
N GLU A 83 8.20 5.79 6.70
CA GLU A 83 8.66 6.22 5.38
C GLU A 83 8.03 5.37 4.27
N GLY A 84 7.86 5.98 3.10
CA GLY A 84 7.68 5.28 1.82
C GLY A 84 6.25 4.94 1.42
N LEU A 85 5.26 5.25 2.27
CA LEU A 85 3.85 5.16 1.90
C LEU A 85 3.48 6.11 0.76
N GLU A 86 3.90 7.37 0.84
CA GLU A 86 3.53 8.41 -0.15
C GLU A 86 3.95 8.03 -1.58
N PRO A 87 5.21 7.65 -1.87
CA PRO A 87 5.59 7.17 -3.21
C PRO A 87 4.77 5.99 -3.72
N ILE A 88 4.34 5.07 -2.84
CA ILE A 88 3.47 3.94 -3.22
C ILE A 88 2.09 4.45 -3.61
N MET A 89 1.54 5.38 -2.84
CA MET A 89 0.23 5.97 -3.14
C MET A 89 0.28 6.83 -4.42
N GLU A 90 1.39 7.51 -4.71
CA GLU A 90 1.60 8.23 -5.97
C GLU A 90 1.59 7.27 -7.17
N ILE A 91 2.33 6.15 -7.09
CA ILE A 91 2.33 5.12 -8.15
C ILE A 91 0.91 4.60 -8.44
N ILE A 92 0.13 4.33 -7.38
CA ILE A 92 -1.25 3.86 -7.52
C ILE A 92 -2.13 4.97 -8.10
N SER A 93 -2.01 6.20 -7.59
CA SER A 93 -2.74 7.39 -8.04
C SER A 93 -2.55 7.61 -9.54
N ASP A 94 -1.30 7.64 -9.99
CA ASP A 94 -0.94 7.91 -11.39
C ASP A 94 -1.55 6.89 -12.34
N HIS A 95 -1.64 5.63 -11.93
CA HIS A 95 -2.31 4.60 -12.70
C HIS A 95 -3.84 4.79 -12.67
N ILE A 96 -4.44 4.87 -11.48
CA ILE A 96 -5.88 4.70 -11.36
C ILE A 96 -6.67 5.97 -11.69
N LYS A 97 -6.07 7.15 -11.58
CA LYS A 97 -6.76 8.45 -11.72
C LYS A 97 -7.53 8.57 -13.03
N SER A 98 -6.92 8.12 -14.13
CA SER A 98 -7.52 8.17 -15.47
C SER A 98 -8.84 7.40 -15.56
N TYR A 99 -9.02 6.32 -14.79
CA TYR A 99 -10.28 5.60 -14.77
C TYR A 99 -11.40 6.40 -14.12
N PHE A 100 -11.12 7.37 -13.26
CA PHE A 100 -12.15 8.17 -12.58
C PHE A 100 -12.40 9.52 -13.24
N GLU A 101 -11.58 9.91 -14.21
CA GLU A 101 -11.80 11.11 -15.01
C GLU A 101 -12.92 10.83 -16.05
N GLY A 102 -14.06 11.50 -15.92
CA GLY A 102 -15.20 11.37 -16.85
C GLY A 102 -16.30 10.39 -16.43
N ALA A 103 -16.29 9.90 -15.19
CA ALA A 103 -17.39 9.14 -14.58
C ALA A 103 -18.47 10.06 -13.97
#